data_AF-A0A0B5QD59-F1
#
_entry.id   AF-A0A0B5QD59-F1
#
_cell.length_a   1.000
_cell.length_b   1.000
_cell.length_c   1.000
_cell.angle_alpha   90.00
_cell.angle_beta   90.00
_cell.angle_gamma   90.00
#
_symmetry.space_group_name_H-M   'P 1'
#
loop_
_entity.id
_entity.type
_entity.pdbx_description
1 polymer ?
#
loop_
_entity_poly.entity_id
_entity_poly.type
_entity_poly.pdbx_seq_one_letter_code
_entity_poly.pdbx_strand_id
1 'polypeptide(L)' 'MLSKRLTYLRNEAELTQVELSKKLNISRSAYAHYENGTYEPSIQMIELFADFYEVSTDFLLGRTSIRKPYPK' A
#
# COMPACT_ATOMS: atom_id res chain seq x y z
N MET A 1 -5.16 4.77 -9.11
CA MET A 1 -3.68 4.75 -9.18
C MET A 1 -3.11 4.05 -7.95
N LEU A 2 -3.47 4.50 -6.75
CA LEU A 2 -3.09 3.87 -5.47
C LEU A 2 -3.47 2.39 -5.37
N SER A 3 -4.74 2.06 -5.64
CA SER A 3 -5.25 0.69 -5.65
C SER A 3 -4.37 -0.29 -6.45
N LYS A 4 -4.01 0.09 -7.67
CA LYS A 4 -3.12 -0.70 -8.55
C LYS A 4 -1.71 -0.88 -7.96
N ARG A 5 -1.15 0.15 -7.32
CA ARG A 5 0.17 0.08 -6.66
C ARG A 5 0.14 -0.85 -5.45
N LEU A 6 -0.93 -0.82 -4.65
CA LEU A 6 -1.09 -1.73 -3.51
C LEU A 6 -1.18 -3.19 -3.96
N THR A 7 -2.00 -3.50 -4.97
CA THR A 7 -2.08 -4.86 -5.53
C THR A 7 -0.74 -5.33 -6.07
N TYR A 8 -0.04 -4.47 -6.79
CA TYR A 8 1.27 -4.78 -7.34
C TYR A 8 2.31 -5.08 -6.24
N LEU A 9 2.43 -4.22 -5.24
CA LEU A 9 3.39 -4.39 -4.15
C LEU A 9 3.06 -5.59 -3.26
N ARG A 10 1.77 -5.86 -3.02
CA ARG A 10 1.37 -7.08 -2.29
C ARG A 10 1.77 -8.35 -3.04
N ASN A 11 1.53 -8.40 -4.35
CA ASN A 11 1.90 -9.55 -5.16
C ASN A 11 3.43 -9.72 -5.23
N GLU A 12 4.18 -8.62 -5.32
CA GLU A 12 5.65 -8.63 -5.26
C GLU A 12 6.19 -9.15 -3.93
N ALA A 13 5.50 -8.85 -2.82
CA ALA A 13 5.81 -9.39 -1.51
C ALA A 13 5.32 -10.85 -1.31
N GLU A 14 4.71 -11.46 -2.32
CA GLU A 14 4.13 -12.82 -2.28
C GLU A 14 3.11 -13.03 -1.17
N LEU A 15 2.37 -11.97 -0.80
CA LEU A 15 1.38 -12.01 0.27
C LEU A 15 -0.05 -12.12 -0.26
N THR A 16 -0.88 -12.90 0.42
CA THR A 16 -2.34 -12.80 0.27
C THR A 16 -2.87 -11.55 0.97
N GLN A 17 -4.09 -11.11 0.62
CA GLN A 17 -4.77 -10.01 1.32
C GLN A 17 -4.94 -10.29 2.82
N VAL A 18 -5.10 -11.57 3.20
CA VAL A 18 -5.25 -12.00 4.60
C VAL A 18 -3.93 -11.90 5.37
N GLU A 19 -2.83 -12.33 4.77
CA GLU A 19 -1.51 -12.26 5.43
C GLU A 19 -1.05 -10.83 5.61
N LEU A 20 -1.23 -10.01 4.58
CA LEU A 20 -0.87 -8.60 4.65
C LEU A 20 -1.74 -7.85 5.66
N SER A 21 -3.06 -8.10 5.68
CA SER A 21 -3.93 -7.45 6.67
C SER A 21 -3.53 -7.79 8.11
N LYS A 22 -3.09 -9.04 8.36
CA LYS A 22 -2.55 -9.45 9.65
C LYS A 22 -1.24 -8.72 9.98
N LYS A 23 -0.31 -8.62 9.01
CA LYS A 23 0.98 -7.91 9.20
C LYS A 23 0.80 -6.43 9.50
N LEU A 24 -0.19 -5.79 8.87
CA LEU A 24 -0.50 -4.37 9.05
C LEU A 24 -1.51 -4.11 10.18
N ASN A 25 -1.98 -5.15 10.87
CA ASN A 25 -2.99 -5.07 11.92
C ASN A 25 -4.28 -4.33 11.50
N ILE A 26 -4.77 -4.63 10.30
CA ILE A 26 -6.04 -4.11 9.76
C ILE A 26 -6.97 -5.26 9.38
N SER A 27 -8.26 -4.95 9.17
CA SER A 27 -9.19 -5.95 8.66
C SER A 27 -8.89 -6.30 7.20
N ARG A 28 -9.08 -7.58 6.84
CA ARG A 28 -8.94 -8.03 5.45
C ARG A 28 -9.91 -7.31 4.52
N SER A 29 -11.12 -6.99 4.99
CA SER A 29 -12.11 -6.22 4.23
C SER A 29 -11.61 -4.81 3.94
N ALA A 30 -11.07 -4.08 4.92
CA ALA A 30 -10.50 -2.76 4.71
C ALA A 30 -9.38 -2.80 3.67
N TYR A 31 -8.47 -3.77 3.77
CA TYR A 31 -7.40 -3.91 2.78
C TYR A 31 -7.94 -4.20 1.36
N ALA A 32 -8.92 -5.10 1.23
CA ALA A 32 -9.55 -5.37 -0.06
C ALA A 32 -10.26 -4.13 -0.64
N HIS A 33 -10.86 -3.31 0.21
CA HIS A 33 -11.48 -2.06 -0.22
C HIS A 33 -10.47 -1.07 -0.82
N TYR A 34 -9.25 -1.01 -0.28
CA TYR A 34 -8.16 -0.18 -0.81
C TYR A 34 -7.65 -0.69 -2.16
N GLU A 35 -7.44 -2.00 -2.31
CA GLU A 35 -7.03 -2.61 -3.59
C GLU A 35 -8.10 -2.47 -4.67
N ASN A 36 -9.38 -2.45 -4.29
CA ASN A 36 -10.48 -2.23 -5.22
C ASN A 36 -10.72 -0.73 -5.50
N GLY A 37 -10.08 0.18 -4.76
CA GLY A 37 -10.29 1.63 -4.87
C GLY A 37 -11.67 2.10 -4.42
N THR A 38 -12.38 1.29 -3.62
CA THR A 38 -13.72 1.62 -3.10
C THR A 38 -13.69 2.48 -1.84
N TYR A 39 -12.56 2.49 -1.14
CA TYR A 39 -12.28 3.36 0.00
C TYR A 39 -10.91 4.00 -0.19
N GLU A 40 -10.79 5.26 0.21
CA GLU A 40 -9.50 5.93 0.30
C GLU A 40 -8.87 5.63 1.67
N PRO A 41 -7.60 5.20 1.71
CA PRO A 41 -6.89 5.06 2.97
C PRO A 41 -6.64 6.43 3.61
N SER A 42 -6.57 6.48 4.93
CA SER A 42 -6.13 7.69 5.64
C SER A 42 -4.67 7.99 5.35
N ILE A 43 -4.22 9.21 5.68
CA ILE A 43 -2.80 9.61 5.56
C ILE A 43 -1.91 8.63 6.34
N GLN A 44 -2.31 8.27 7.56
CA GLN A 44 -1.55 7.32 8.39
C GLN A 44 -1.44 5.94 7.75
N MET A 45 -2.49 5.50 7.05
CA MET A 45 -2.46 4.22 6.33
C MET A 45 -1.55 4.29 5.10
N ILE A 46 -1.51 5.43 4.40
CA ILE A 46 -0.60 5.66 3.28
C ILE A 46 0.86 5.64 3.75
N GLU A 47 1.16 6.30 4.86
CA GLU A 47 2.48 6.27 5.50
C GLU A 47 2.86 4.85 5.91
N LEU A 48 1.94 4.11 6.55
CA LEU A 48 2.15 2.73 6.94
C LEU A 48 2.44 1.81 5.73
N PHE A 49 1.73 1.99 4.62
CA PHE A 49 2.03 1.25 3.38
C PHE A 49 3.41 1.63 2.82
N ALA A 50 3.75 2.92 2.82
CA ALA A 50 5.02 3.41 2.30
C ALA A 50 6.20 2.80 3.07
N ASP A 51 6.10 2.82 4.40
CA ASP A 51 7.11 2.24 5.30
C ASP A 51 7.18 0.72 5.15
N PHE A 52 6.03 0.02 5.11
CA PHE A 52 6.01 -1.44 4.98
C PHE A 52 6.66 -1.94 3.68
N TYR A 53 6.44 -1.23 2.57
CA TYR A 53 6.99 -1.60 1.27
C TYR A 53 8.32 -0.91 0.94
N GLU A 54 8.86 -0.09 1.85
CA GLU A 54 10.07 0.71 1.65
C GLU A 54 10.03 1.58 0.37
N VAL A 55 8.88 2.21 0.12
CA VAL A 55 8.64 3.09 -1.03
C VAL A 55 8.23 4.50 -0.60
N SER A 56 8.30 5.46 -1.52
CA SER A 56 7.75 6.80 -1.32
C SER A 56 6.23 6.82 -1.43
N THR A 57 5.60 7.76 -0.74
CA THR A 57 4.17 8.04 -0.91
C THR A 57 3.86 8.54 -2.32
N ASP A 58 4.77 9.28 -2.96
CA ASP A 58 4.64 9.69 -4.37
C ASP A 58 4.56 8.47 -5.31
N PHE A 59 5.33 7.41 -5.05
CA PHE A 59 5.25 6.17 -5.81
C PHE A 59 3.90 5.47 -5.62
N LEU A 60 3.48 5.32 -4.36
CA LEU A 60 2.19 4.70 -4.00
C LEU A 60 1.02 5.43 -4.65
N LEU A 61 1.02 6.76 -4.60
CA LEU A 61 -0.04 7.59 -5.17
C LEU A 61 0.04 7.69 -6.70
N GLY A 62 1.10 7.17 -7.32
CA GLY A 62 1.27 7.16 -8.77
C GLY A 62 1.75 8.49 -9.35
N ARG A 63 2.35 9.35 -8.52
CA ARG A 63 2.95 10.64 -8.92
C ARG A 63 4.33 10.45 -9.55
N THR A 64 4.99 9.33 -9.26
CA THR A 64 6.29 8.96 -9.83
C THR A 64 6.39 7.46 -10.08
N SER A 65 7.34 7.07 -10.94
CA SER A 65 7.81 5.69 -11.09
C SER A 65 8.99 5.36 -10.17
N ILE A 66 9.60 6.36 -9.54
CA ILE A 66 10.74 6.20 -8.63
C ILE A 66 10.23 5.65 -7.29
N ARG A 67 10.63 4.42 -6.95
CA ARG A 67 10.20 3.75 -5.72
C ARG A 67 10.75 4.40 -4.46
N LYS A 68 12.03 4.76 -4.46
CA LYS A 68 12.74 5.09 -3.22
C LYS A 68 12.17 6.35 -2.56
N PRO A 69 12.02 6.36 -1.22
CA PRO A 69 11.74 7.58 -0.47
C PRO A 69 12.89 8.57 -0.63
N TYR A 70 12.59 9.86 -0.44
CA TYR A 70 13.64 10.87 -0.32
C TYR A 70 14.53 10.54 0.90
N PRO A 71 15.84 10.82 0.83
CA PRO A 71 16.70 10.70 2.00
C PRO A 71 16.08 11.49 3.15
N LYS A 72 15.92 10.85 4.31
CA LYS A 72 15.52 11.52 5.55
C LYS A 72 16.69 12.37 6.08
#